data_AF-A0A2H0XJR7-F1
#
_entry.id   AF-A0A2H0XJR7-F1
#
_cell.length_a   1.000
_cell.length_b   1.000
_cell.length_c   1.000
_cell.angle_alpha   90.00
_cell.angle_beta   90.00
_cell.angle_gamma   90.00
#
_symmetry.space_group_name_H-M   'P 1'
#
loop_
_entity.id
_entity.type
_entity.pdbx_description
1 polymer ?
#
loop_
_entity_poly.entity_id
_entity_poly.type
_entity_poly.pdbx_seq_one_letter_code
_entity_poly.pdbx_strand_id
1 'polypeptide(L)'
;AKFHALTAQYFGMKFAYLEAGSGAEVPVPDEMISSVKSYIDIPIIVGGGLKSVSLAKEKVEAGADFVVIGNAFEGEMKIEAMVAEFARNIHLR
;
A
#
# COMPACT_ATOMS: atom_id res chain seq x y z
N ALA A 1 9.62 -6.95 9.60
CA ALA A 1 8.65 -7.11 8.50
C ALA A 1 8.74 -8.48 7.83
N LYS A 2 9.85 -8.83 7.14
CA LYS A 2 9.98 -10.07 6.35
C LYS A 2 9.61 -11.35 7.11
N PHE A 3 10.21 -11.59 8.28
CA PHE A 3 9.92 -12.80 9.07
C PHE A 3 8.44 -12.89 9.48
N HIS A 4 7.82 -11.78 9.88
CA HIS A 4 6.40 -11.76 10.25
C HIS A 4 5.49 -12.05 9.05
N ALA A 5 5.80 -11.48 7.88
CA ALA A 5 5.06 -11.74 6.65
C ALA A 5 5.17 -13.22 6.25
N LEU A 6 6.37 -13.81 6.34
CA LEU A 6 6.58 -15.22 6.04
C LEU A 6 5.84 -16.13 7.03
N THR A 7 5.87 -15.80 8.33
CA THR A 7 5.06 -16.51 9.34
C THR A 7 3.57 -16.41 9.04
N ALA A 8 3.07 -15.23 8.66
CA ALA A 8 1.66 -15.05 8.30
C ALA A 8 1.27 -15.95 7.12
N GLN A 9 2.10 -16.03 6.08
CA GLN A 9 1.91 -16.96 4.98
C GLN A 9 1.88 -18.42 5.45
N TYR A 10 2.84 -18.84 6.27
CA TYR A 10 2.87 -20.22 6.80
C TYR A 10 1.69 -20.54 7.72
N PHE A 11 1.11 -19.54 8.36
CA PHE A 11 -0.12 -19.67 9.15
C PHE A 11 -1.38 -19.71 8.27
N GLY A 12 -1.24 -19.69 6.94
CA GLY A 12 -2.35 -19.80 5.99
C GLY A 12 -3.14 -18.50 5.80
N MET A 13 -2.62 -17.37 6.28
CA MET A 13 -3.20 -16.05 6.04
C MET A 13 -3.27 -15.76 4.55
N LYS A 14 -4.23 -14.93 4.14
CA LYS A 14 -4.48 -14.63 2.73
C LYS A 14 -3.82 -13.36 2.24
N PHE A 15 -3.41 -12.49 3.15
CA PHE A 15 -2.78 -11.20 2.85
C PHE A 15 -1.77 -10.85 3.93
N ALA A 16 -0.78 -10.02 3.57
CA ALA A 16 0.05 -9.30 4.53
C ALA A 16 -0.28 -7.80 4.44
N TYR A 17 -0.61 -7.17 5.56
CA TYR A 17 -0.85 -5.73 5.62
C TYR A 17 0.37 -5.03 6.23
N LEU A 18 1.03 -4.16 5.47
CA LEU A 18 2.08 -3.25 5.95
C LEU A 18 1.48 -1.87 6.24
N GLU A 19 1.40 -1.49 7.51
CA GLU A 19 0.73 -0.28 7.99
C GLU A 19 1.73 0.67 8.67
N ALA A 20 1.76 1.93 8.23
CA ALA A 20 2.58 3.00 8.83
C ALA A 20 1.83 3.84 9.89
N GLY A 21 0.50 3.69 9.96
CA GLY A 21 -0.41 4.46 10.79
C GLY A 21 -1.23 5.47 9.98
N SER A 22 -2.48 5.73 10.40
CA SER A 22 -3.29 6.80 9.81
C SER A 22 -2.59 8.15 9.98
N GLY A 23 -2.55 8.93 8.89
CA GLY A 23 -1.93 10.25 8.87
C GLY A 23 -0.41 10.27 8.93
N ALA A 24 0.27 9.11 8.94
CA ALA A 24 1.72 9.00 9.05
C ALA A 24 2.45 9.99 8.14
N GLU A 25 3.48 10.65 8.70
CA GLU A 25 4.32 11.59 7.95
C GLU A 25 5.21 10.84 6.95
N VAL A 26 5.72 9.68 7.38
CA VAL A 26 6.54 8.79 6.56
C VAL A 26 5.74 7.52 6.28
N PRO A 27 5.37 7.25 5.02
CA PRO A 27 4.67 6.02 4.65
C PRO A 27 5.62 4.81 4.73
N VAL A 28 5.08 3.60 4.55
CA VAL A 28 5.90 2.37 4.47
C VAL A 28 7.01 2.54 3.40
N PRO A 29 8.30 2.28 3.73
CA PRO A 29 9.39 2.40 2.77
C PRO A 29 9.29 1.40 1.61
N ASP A 30 9.64 1.82 0.39
CA ASP A 30 9.55 0.97 -0.82
C ASP A 30 10.49 -0.24 -0.77
N GLU A 31 11.68 -0.07 -0.18
CA GLU A 31 12.61 -1.18 0.06
C GLU A 31 12.01 -2.24 0.99
N MET A 32 11.18 -1.83 1.96
CA MET A 32 10.49 -2.77 2.83
C MET A 32 9.43 -3.56 2.04
N ILE A 33 8.65 -2.89 1.19
CA ILE A 33 7.59 -3.52 0.37
C ILE A 33 8.22 -4.52 -0.59
N SER A 34 9.17 -4.06 -1.42
CA SER A 34 9.88 -4.90 -2.39
C SER A 34 10.57 -6.08 -1.73
N SER A 35 11.17 -5.86 -0.56
CA SER A 35 11.81 -6.95 0.15
C SER A 35 10.85 -7.90 0.87
N VAL A 36 9.64 -7.49 1.23
CA VAL A 36 8.63 -8.44 1.72
C VAL A 36 8.08 -9.24 0.54
N LYS A 37 7.78 -8.56 -0.58
CA LYS A 37 7.27 -9.17 -1.82
C LYS A 37 8.18 -10.26 -2.37
N SER A 38 9.49 -10.17 -2.18
CA SER A 38 10.43 -11.22 -2.61
C SER A 38 10.47 -12.46 -1.71
N TYR A 39 9.79 -12.46 -0.56
CA TYR A 39 9.80 -13.56 0.41
C TYR A 39 8.44 -14.24 0.60
N ILE A 40 7.35 -13.63 0.13
CA ILE A 40 5.99 -14.17 0.28
C ILE A 40 5.24 -14.19 -1.04
N ASP A 41 4.38 -15.18 -1.20
CA ASP A 41 3.52 -15.42 -2.35
C ASP A 41 2.11 -14.84 -2.15
N ILE A 42 1.71 -14.57 -0.90
CA ILE A 42 0.41 -13.95 -0.60
C ILE A 42 0.44 -12.45 -0.94
N PRO A 43 -0.69 -11.84 -1.36
CA PRO A 43 -0.71 -10.43 -1.72
C PRO A 43 -0.43 -9.49 -0.55
N ILE A 44 0.17 -8.34 -0.86
CA ILE A 44 0.56 -7.29 0.07
C ILE A 44 -0.38 -6.10 -0.04
N ILE A 45 -0.95 -5.70 1.09
CA ILE A 45 -1.69 -4.46 1.27
C ILE A 45 -0.76 -3.45 1.95
N VAL A 46 -0.71 -2.22 1.44
CA VAL A 46 0.08 -1.13 2.03
C VAL A 46 -0.84 0.03 2.43
N GLY A 47 -0.73 0.48 3.67
CA GLY A 47 -1.50 1.60 4.20
C GLY A 47 -0.67 2.55 5.06
N GLY A 48 -1.23 3.73 5.30
CA GLY A 48 -0.66 4.76 6.15
C GLY A 48 0.16 5.81 5.39
N GLY A 49 -0.22 7.08 5.55
CA GLY A 49 0.54 8.22 5.01
C GLY A 49 0.49 8.43 3.49
N LEU A 50 -0.36 7.71 2.74
CA LEU A 50 -0.49 7.85 1.28
C LEU A 50 -1.36 9.08 0.93
N LYS A 51 -0.73 10.26 0.87
CA LYS A 51 -1.41 11.56 0.67
C LYS A 51 -1.41 12.05 -0.78
N SER A 52 -0.73 11.35 -1.70
CA SER A 52 -0.64 11.73 -3.11
C SER A 52 -0.66 10.53 -4.05
N VAL A 53 -1.04 10.78 -5.30
CA VAL A 53 -1.03 9.77 -6.37
C VAL A 53 0.37 9.22 -6.62
N SER A 54 1.41 10.07 -6.55
CA SER A 54 2.81 9.65 -6.72
C SER A 54 3.22 8.63 -5.66
N LEU A 55 2.93 8.91 -4.38
CA LEU A 55 3.25 8.00 -3.29
C LEU A 55 2.53 6.67 -3.44
N ALA A 56 1.24 6.69 -3.79
CA ALA A 56 0.48 5.46 -4.03
C ALA A 56 1.06 4.64 -5.19
N LYS A 57 1.46 5.31 -6.27
CA LYS A 57 2.09 4.68 -7.43
C LYS A 57 3.44 4.05 -7.07
N GLU A 58 4.28 4.75 -6.31
CA GLU A 58 5.56 4.22 -5.80
C GLU A 58 5.36 2.92 -5.00
N LYS A 59 4.31 2.84 -4.15
CA LYS A 59 4.02 1.59 -3.40
C LYS A 59 3.63 0.44 -4.30
N VAL A 60 2.82 0.69 -5.33
CA VAL A 60 2.44 -0.33 -6.31
C VAL A 60 3.66 -0.78 -7.12
N GLU A 61 4.49 0.15 -7.59
CA GLU A 61 5.74 -0.16 -8.30
C GLU A 61 6.72 -0.94 -7.43
N ALA A 62 6.76 -0.67 -6.12
CA ALA A 62 7.55 -1.42 -5.16
C ALA A 62 7.02 -2.84 -4.89
N GLY A 63 5.82 -3.19 -5.35
CA GLY A 63 5.27 -4.55 -5.27
C GLY A 63 4.05 -4.70 -4.35
N ALA A 64 3.42 -3.60 -3.92
CA ALA A 64 2.11 -3.66 -3.28
C ALA A 64 1.05 -4.13 -4.28
N ASP A 65 0.24 -5.11 -3.90
CA ASP A 65 -0.90 -5.57 -4.70
C ASP A 65 -2.14 -4.69 -4.44
N PHE A 66 -2.22 -4.12 -3.23
CA PHE A 66 -3.26 -3.15 -2.84
C PHE A 66 -2.64 -1.98 -2.07
N VAL A 67 -3.24 -0.80 -2.24
CA VAL A 67 -2.96 0.37 -1.41
C VAL A 67 -4.24 0.85 -0.72
N VAL A 68 -4.13 1.25 0.55
CA VAL A 68 -5.24 1.81 1.34
C VAL A 68 -5.00 3.30 1.52
N ILE A 69 -5.93 4.10 1.02
CA ILE A 69 -5.80 5.56 0.95
C ILE A 69 -7.00 6.18 1.68
N GLY A 70 -6.73 6.77 2.83
CA GLY A 70 -7.73 7.46 3.65
C GLY A 70 -7.50 8.98 3.64
N ASN A 71 -6.42 9.43 4.29
CA ASN A 71 -6.17 10.86 4.55
C ASN A 71 -6.09 11.74 3.30
N ALA A 72 -5.80 11.18 2.10
CA ALA A 72 -5.85 11.96 0.86
C ALA A 72 -7.26 12.47 0.52
N PHE A 73 -8.32 11.85 1.06
CA PHE A 73 -9.72 12.18 0.77
C PHE A 73 -10.43 12.88 1.93
N GLU A 74 -9.80 13.00 3.10
CA GLU A 74 -10.41 13.60 4.29
C GLU A 74 -10.63 15.11 4.07
N GLY A 75 -11.90 15.56 4.13
CA GLY A 75 -12.26 16.96 3.95
C GLY A 75 -12.37 17.43 2.50
N GLU A 76 -12.18 16.54 1.54
CA GLU A 76 -12.20 16.87 0.11
C GLU A 76 -13.61 16.88 -0.48
N MET A 77 -13.91 17.89 -1.29
CA MET A 77 -15.22 18.01 -1.98
C MET A 77 -15.27 17.24 -3.31
N LYS A 78 -14.12 16.82 -3.85
CA LYS A 78 -13.99 16.22 -5.19
C LYS A 78 -13.52 14.77 -5.15
N ILE A 79 -14.01 13.99 -4.18
CA ILE A 79 -13.57 12.61 -3.92
C ILE A 79 -13.64 11.76 -5.19
N GLU A 80 -14.73 11.83 -5.97
CA GLU A 80 -14.92 11.03 -7.18
C GLU A 80 -13.82 11.27 -8.23
N ALA A 81 -13.48 12.54 -8.47
CA ALA A 81 -12.44 12.92 -9.43
C ALA A 81 -11.06 12.44 -8.95
N MET A 82 -10.79 12.56 -7.65
CA MET A 82 -9.55 12.11 -7.04
C MET A 82 -9.43 10.58 -7.10
N VAL A 83 -10.48 9.83 -6.72
CA VAL A 83 -10.49 8.36 -6.83
C VAL A 83 -10.22 7.93 -8.26
N ALA A 84 -10.82 8.59 -9.25
CA ALA A 84 -10.55 8.32 -10.66
C ALA A 84 -9.10 8.62 -11.04
N GLU A 85 -8.49 9.69 -10.50
CA GLU A 85 -7.08 10.01 -10.71
C GLU A 85 -6.14 8.97 -10.11
N PHE A 86 -6.36 8.58 -8.85
CA PHE A 86 -5.61 7.50 -8.21
C PHE A 86 -5.73 6.21 -9.02
N ALA A 87 -6.95 5.77 -9.33
CA ALA A 87 -7.20 4.54 -10.06
C ALA A 87 -6.51 4.50 -11.43
N ARG A 88 -6.51 5.61 -12.19
CA ARG A 88 -5.81 5.69 -13.49
C ARG A 88 -4.30 5.54 -13.39
N ASN A 89 -3.70 5.94 -12.26
CA ASN A 89 -2.25 6.00 -12.12
C ASN A 89 -1.65 4.80 -11.37
N ILE A 90 -2.46 4.03 -10.63
CA ILE A 90 -1.99 2.90 -9.82
C ILE A 90 -2.36 1.53 -10.41
N HIS A 91 -3.38 1.43 -11.26
CA HIS A 91 -3.66 0.19 -12.01
C HIS A 91 -2.74 0.10 -13.23
N LEU A 92 -1.49 -0.31 -12.99
CA LEU A 92 -0.44 -0.37 -14.02
C LEU A 92 -0.54 -1.60 -14.94
N ARG A 93 -1.56 -2.45 -14.77
CA ARG A 93 -1.76 -3.71 -15.50
C ARG A 93 -3.25 -3.98 -15.73
#